data_AF-A0A0R3U4X8-F1
#
_entry.id   AF-A0A0R3U4X8-F1
#
_cell.length_a   1.000
_cell.length_b   1.000
_cell.length_c   1.000
_cell.angle_alpha   90.00
_cell.angle_beta   90.00
_cell.angle_gamma   90.00
#
_symmetry.space_group_name_H-M   'P 1'
#
loop_
_entity.id
_entity.type
_entity.pdbx_description
1 polymer ?
#
loop_
_entity_poly.entity_id
_entity_poly.type
_entity_poly.pdbx_seq_one_letter_code
_entity_poly.pdbx_strand_id
1 'polypeptide(L)'
;MKEGLVCVEGHCLPYNLDDQCSDYTFVQLADPQLGLLERYIEKRDPPFHWDRELALVDRAVSAINKISPRPKFVFICGDLVDAEPGNCDRRHQITDLKSSLHNLSSGLPVFVLPGNHDIGNSPCMADIEDYKSHWGDDYYTFWCGDVKYLVINSQLYWDCKNCQSAAAAQNAWLNAELSAEENAGAKQLVVFQHIPPFIKSADEDGGYFNLSKETRMDLLSKYYQAGVRLVFSGHLHYNGGGPWCPTADASGAPLEVVSSSAVGVQLGSDKPGLRLVRVSSTGISHNSPDQPPTARLPSLRPLREPAHEFAIPLTTGKFSKPKPTRLAPSYPAGDRTPTNGSVFRVCAYGIGQSINIAQVSLTVDYQTMGYTALRLPPEVANEILFLTTPGDADDPRIHRDILVFKQVFPIVQQELSFSGTCRIPSEPTYLDVEDIRLHAIPSRQDATTAESPGGYEKLVHNQALEKVAFSDALASSVKLSLLETSFDAVAVQMQPWIEKMQTGLGVFFPVSAVFRKTGELFTLRHLLNISTTISETPDFYWDRPEVEKLFQNLKSALSVQSRTNILNSKLNTCCELTEILTNHLEARHSSRLEWMIIVLILVEVIFEFQHHYERKKWSEEKECSNT
;
A
#
# COMPACT_ATOMS: atom_id res chain seq x y z
N MET A 1 24.52 -12.46 15.93
CA MET A 1 23.11 -12.77 15.69
C MET A 1 22.30 -11.62 16.27
N LYS A 2 21.56 -10.87 15.44
CA LYS A 2 20.66 -9.81 15.90
C LYS A 2 19.29 -10.46 16.10
N GLU A 3 19.09 -11.14 17.21
CA GLU A 3 17.83 -11.82 17.49
C GLU A 3 16.79 -10.78 17.95
N GLY A 4 15.77 -10.58 17.12
CA GLY A 4 14.61 -9.72 17.39
C GLY A 4 13.33 -10.54 17.55
N LEU A 5 13.08 -11.51 16.68
CA LEU A 5 11.95 -12.44 16.81
C LEU A 5 12.37 -13.67 17.62
N VAL A 6 11.60 -14.03 18.65
CA VAL A 6 11.84 -15.21 19.48
C VAL A 6 11.05 -16.40 18.92
N CYS A 7 11.76 -17.46 18.54
CA CYS A 7 11.16 -18.73 18.16
C CYS A 7 11.14 -19.66 19.39
N VAL A 8 9.96 -19.85 19.99
CA VAL A 8 9.80 -20.76 21.14
C VAL A 8 9.55 -22.17 20.62
N GLU A 9 10.27 -23.14 21.20
CA GLU A 9 10.13 -24.57 20.87
C GLU A 9 9.96 -25.36 22.17
N GLY A 10 9.14 -26.41 22.15
CA GLY A 10 8.85 -27.24 23.32
C GLY A 10 7.82 -26.63 24.29
N HIS A 11 7.01 -25.67 23.81
CA HIS A 11 5.93 -25.00 24.55
C HIS A 11 6.37 -24.23 25.81
N CYS A 12 7.67 -23.96 25.98
CA CYS A 12 8.20 -23.21 27.11
C CYS A 12 9.53 -22.55 26.72
N LEU A 13 9.67 -21.25 27.02
CA LEU A 13 10.97 -20.59 26.92
C LEU A 13 11.87 -21.08 28.07
N PRO A 14 13.03 -21.68 27.79
CA PRO A 14 13.80 -22.41 28.81
C PRO A 14 14.54 -21.51 29.81
N TYR A 15 14.44 -20.19 29.68
CA TYR A 15 15.06 -19.21 30.56
C TYR A 15 14.09 -18.07 30.88
N ASN A 16 14.32 -17.42 32.03
CA ASN A 16 13.64 -16.18 32.37
C ASN A 16 14.28 -15.02 31.59
N LEU A 17 13.46 -14.17 30.97
CA LEU A 17 13.93 -13.03 30.18
C LEU A 17 14.76 -12.04 31.01
N ASP A 18 14.41 -11.86 32.28
CA ASP A 18 15.14 -11.02 33.23
C ASP A 18 14.70 -11.38 34.66
N ASP A 19 15.39 -12.33 35.28
CA ASP A 19 15.08 -12.87 36.61
C ASP A 19 15.27 -11.85 37.75
N GLN A 20 16.03 -10.78 37.51
CA GLN A 20 16.31 -9.74 38.51
C GLN A 20 15.30 -8.58 38.46
N CYS A 21 14.38 -8.58 37.49
CA CYS A 21 13.55 -7.42 37.20
C CYS A 21 12.14 -7.53 37.81
N SER A 22 11.86 -6.69 38.81
CA SER A 22 10.53 -6.59 39.44
C SER A 22 9.63 -5.49 38.85
N ASP A 23 10.23 -4.47 38.24
CA ASP A 23 9.53 -3.34 37.62
C ASP A 23 10.01 -3.15 36.17
N TYR A 24 9.11 -3.28 35.20
CA TYR A 24 9.44 -3.11 33.78
C TYR A 24 8.26 -2.67 32.93
N THR A 25 8.54 -2.38 31.66
CA THR A 25 7.50 -2.16 30.65
C THR A 25 7.63 -3.18 29.53
N PHE A 26 6.51 -3.54 28.92
CA PHE A 26 6.45 -4.27 27.66
C PHE A 26 5.42 -3.62 26.74
N VAL A 27 5.52 -3.88 25.44
CA VAL A 27 4.59 -3.34 24.44
C VAL A 27 3.72 -4.46 23.91
N GLN A 28 2.40 -4.24 23.89
CA GLN A 28 1.45 -5.10 23.17
C GLN A 28 1.07 -4.43 21.85
N LEU A 29 1.14 -5.20 20.77
CA LEU A 29 0.60 -4.93 19.45
C LEU A 29 -0.48 -5.97 19.13
N ALA A 30 -1.36 -5.67 18.19
CA ALA A 30 -2.36 -6.59 17.66
C ALA A 30 -2.56 -6.32 16.16
N ASP A 31 -2.92 -7.36 15.41
CA ASP A 31 -3.40 -7.29 14.02
C ASP A 31 -2.55 -6.37 13.09
N PRO A 32 -1.23 -6.60 12.90
CA PRO A 32 -0.48 -5.96 11.82
C PRO A 32 -1.10 -6.26 10.44
N GLN A 33 -1.52 -7.51 10.26
CA GLN A 33 -2.36 -8.04 9.18
C GLN A 33 -2.10 -7.46 7.80
N LEU A 34 -0.84 -7.58 7.35
CA LEU A 34 -0.39 -7.06 6.07
C LEU A 34 -1.25 -7.61 4.92
N GLY A 35 -1.95 -6.74 4.18
CA GLY A 35 -2.76 -7.08 3.00
C GLY A 35 -4.27 -6.97 3.22
N LEU A 36 -4.72 -6.78 4.47
CA LEU A 36 -6.13 -6.67 4.81
C LEU A 36 -6.77 -5.38 4.25
N LEU A 37 -6.04 -4.27 4.19
CA LEU A 37 -6.60 -2.96 3.83
C LEU A 37 -7.19 -2.99 2.43
N GLU A 38 -6.41 -3.42 1.45
CA GLU A 38 -6.84 -3.44 0.05
C GLU A 38 -7.92 -4.49 -0.19
N ARG A 39 -7.82 -5.65 0.46
CA ARG A 39 -8.78 -6.75 0.31
C ARG A 39 -10.12 -6.48 0.99
N TYR A 40 -10.12 -6.04 2.24
CA TYR A 40 -11.33 -6.01 3.07
C TYR A 40 -11.95 -4.62 3.17
N ILE A 41 -11.14 -3.58 3.36
CA ILE A 41 -11.66 -2.20 3.50
C ILE A 41 -11.95 -1.61 2.13
N GLU A 42 -11.00 -1.71 1.20
CA GLU A 42 -11.13 -1.11 -0.12
C GLU A 42 -11.75 -2.05 -1.16
N LYS A 43 -11.73 -3.35 -0.90
CA LYS A 43 -12.30 -4.39 -1.76
C LYS A 43 -11.78 -4.30 -3.21
N ARG A 44 -10.47 -4.07 -3.35
CA ARG A 44 -9.80 -4.06 -4.65
C ARG A 44 -9.75 -5.47 -5.24
N ASP A 45 -9.42 -5.56 -6.53
CA ASP A 45 -9.06 -6.83 -7.14
C ASP A 45 -7.58 -7.17 -6.85
N PRO A 46 -7.23 -8.45 -6.65
CA PRO A 46 -5.83 -8.87 -6.53
C PRO A 46 -4.98 -8.43 -7.74
N PRO A 47 -3.67 -8.20 -7.57
CA PRO A 47 -2.90 -8.46 -6.35
C PRO A 47 -3.11 -7.37 -5.29
N PHE A 48 -3.20 -7.80 -4.03
CA PHE A 48 -3.29 -6.90 -2.88
C PHE A 48 -1.90 -6.42 -2.47
N HIS A 49 -1.76 -5.12 -2.26
CA HIS A 49 -0.53 -4.53 -1.73
C HIS A 49 -0.70 -4.26 -0.23
N TRP A 50 0.41 -4.32 0.50
CA TRP A 50 0.44 -4.10 1.95
C TRP A 50 1.43 -3.02 2.37
N ASP A 51 1.89 -2.17 1.44
CA ASP A 51 2.85 -1.10 1.73
C ASP A 51 2.33 -0.13 2.80
N ARG A 52 1.00 0.08 2.84
CA ARG A 52 0.36 0.99 3.79
C ARG A 52 0.30 0.41 5.19
N GLU A 53 -0.06 -0.86 5.33
CA GLU A 53 0.04 -1.58 6.59
C GLU A 53 1.51 -1.71 7.03
N LEU A 54 2.43 -2.01 6.12
CA LEU A 54 3.85 -2.09 6.42
C LEU A 54 4.40 -0.75 6.95
N ALA A 55 4.00 0.37 6.35
CA ALA A 55 4.34 1.71 6.85
C ALA A 55 3.71 2.04 8.22
N LEU A 56 2.62 1.38 8.61
CA LEU A 56 2.06 1.46 9.97
C LEU A 56 2.90 0.63 10.96
N VAL A 57 3.33 -0.57 10.56
CA VAL A 57 4.24 -1.42 11.35
C VAL A 57 5.58 -0.73 11.57
N ASP A 58 6.22 -0.19 10.52
CA ASP A 58 7.49 0.55 10.62
C ASP A 58 7.39 1.76 11.56
N ARG A 59 6.22 2.42 11.55
CA ARG A 59 5.90 3.49 12.48
C ARG A 59 5.79 3.01 13.92
N ALA A 60 5.12 1.88 14.16
CA ALA A 60 5.07 1.26 15.48
C ALA A 60 6.47 0.87 15.97
N VAL A 61 7.30 0.26 15.11
CA VAL A 61 8.70 -0.07 15.40
C VAL A 61 9.51 1.18 15.77
N SER A 62 9.39 2.26 14.99
CA SER A 62 10.03 3.54 15.29
C SER A 62 9.58 4.13 16.62
N ALA A 63 8.30 3.99 16.97
CA ALA A 63 7.76 4.45 18.23
C ALA A 63 8.29 3.63 19.42
N ILE A 64 8.33 2.30 19.29
CA ILE A 64 8.86 1.38 20.32
C ILE A 64 10.33 1.69 20.62
N ASN A 65 11.14 1.91 19.59
CA ASN A 65 12.56 2.25 19.73
C ASN A 65 12.82 3.57 20.47
N LYS A 66 11.82 4.45 20.57
CA LYS A 66 11.93 5.73 21.29
C LYS A 66 11.47 5.63 22.74
N ILE A 67 10.90 4.51 23.18
CA ILE A 67 10.41 4.34 24.55
C ILE A 67 11.62 4.25 25.50
N SER A 68 11.60 5.10 26.54
CA SER A 68 12.59 5.12 27.61
C SER A 68 11.88 5.14 28.97
N PRO A 69 12.23 4.23 29.90
CA PRO A 69 13.20 3.14 29.76
C PRO A 69 12.75 2.10 28.72
N ARG A 70 13.73 1.42 28.11
CA ARG A 70 13.49 0.45 27.04
C ARG A 70 12.54 -0.68 27.52
N PRO A 71 11.54 -1.07 26.72
CA PRO A 71 10.70 -2.24 27.02
C PRO A 71 11.52 -3.52 27.13
N LYS A 72 11.08 -4.49 27.95
CA LYS A 72 11.73 -5.80 28.09
C LYS A 72 11.41 -6.74 26.93
N PHE A 73 10.19 -6.67 26.41
CA PHE A 73 9.76 -7.41 25.23
C PHE A 73 8.63 -6.68 24.51
N VAL A 74 8.37 -7.13 23.28
CA VAL A 74 7.17 -6.77 22.50
C VAL A 74 6.36 -8.05 22.30
N PHE A 75 5.05 -7.95 22.42
CA PHE A 75 4.13 -9.06 22.17
C PHE A 75 3.13 -8.67 21.08
N ILE A 76 2.92 -9.52 20.08
CA ILE A 76 1.95 -9.30 19.00
C ILE A 76 0.82 -10.34 19.10
N CYS A 77 -0.40 -9.87 19.37
CA CYS A 77 -1.60 -10.69 19.56
C CYS A 77 -2.27 -11.10 18.24
N GLY A 78 -1.61 -11.94 17.44
CA GLY A 78 -2.20 -12.58 16.27
C GLY A 78 -2.52 -11.68 15.08
N ASP A 79 -3.03 -12.32 14.04
CA ASP A 79 -3.27 -11.79 12.70
C ASP A 79 -2.05 -11.03 12.18
N LEU A 80 -0.92 -11.74 12.13
CA LEU A 80 0.37 -11.19 11.72
C LEU A 80 0.33 -10.79 10.24
N VAL A 81 -0.20 -11.68 9.39
CA VAL A 81 -0.34 -11.48 7.93
C VAL A 81 -1.77 -11.81 7.51
N ASP A 82 -2.26 -11.17 6.44
CA ASP A 82 -3.64 -11.40 5.98
C ASP A 82 -3.78 -12.67 5.12
N ALA A 83 -2.73 -13.01 4.39
CA ALA A 83 -2.71 -14.16 3.49
C ALA A 83 -2.68 -15.48 4.28
N GLU A 84 -3.83 -16.16 4.29
CA GLU A 84 -4.03 -17.48 4.89
C GLU A 84 -3.06 -18.55 4.33
N PRO A 85 -2.82 -19.65 5.07
CA PRO A 85 -2.03 -20.78 4.57
C PRO A 85 -2.43 -21.23 3.16
N GLY A 86 -1.43 -21.48 2.31
CA GLY A 86 -1.63 -21.84 0.90
C GLY A 86 -1.74 -20.65 -0.07
N ASN A 87 -1.89 -19.41 0.41
CA ASN A 87 -1.87 -18.22 -0.44
C ASN A 87 -0.42 -17.88 -0.90
N CYS A 88 -0.25 -17.52 -2.17
CA CYS A 88 1.05 -17.19 -2.77
C CYS A 88 1.72 -15.93 -2.18
N ASP A 89 0.94 -15.00 -1.63
CA ASP A 89 1.46 -13.74 -1.05
C ASP A 89 1.96 -13.91 0.38
N ARG A 90 1.56 -14.99 1.06
CA ARG A 90 1.87 -15.25 2.47
C ARG A 90 3.36 -15.16 2.79
N ARG A 91 4.22 -15.77 1.96
CA ARG A 91 5.67 -15.74 2.17
C ARG A 91 6.24 -14.33 2.09
N HIS A 92 5.72 -13.50 1.18
CA HIS A 92 6.16 -12.13 1.01
C HIS A 92 5.70 -11.26 2.20
N GLN A 93 4.44 -11.39 2.61
CA GLN A 93 3.92 -10.70 3.80
C GLN A 93 4.69 -11.07 5.07
N ILE A 94 4.98 -12.37 5.30
CA ILE A 94 5.78 -12.83 6.44
C ILE A 94 7.20 -12.24 6.38
N THR A 95 7.82 -12.23 5.19
CA THR A 95 9.19 -11.72 5.00
C THR A 95 9.26 -10.22 5.30
N ASP A 96 8.31 -9.44 4.80
CA ASP A 96 8.28 -8.00 5.00
C ASP A 96 7.95 -7.64 6.45
N LEU A 97 7.00 -8.34 7.08
CA LEU A 97 6.70 -8.16 8.50
C LEU A 97 7.92 -8.43 9.36
N LYS A 98 8.60 -9.58 9.16
CA LYS A 98 9.84 -9.90 9.89
C LYS A 98 10.94 -8.87 9.64
N SER A 99 11.07 -8.39 8.40
CA SER A 99 12.06 -7.37 8.04
C SER A 99 11.80 -6.04 8.76
N SER A 100 10.53 -5.63 8.88
CA SER A 100 10.14 -4.46 9.67
C SER A 100 10.44 -4.66 11.16
N LEU A 101 10.06 -5.80 11.73
CA LEU A 101 10.31 -6.13 13.15
C LEU A 101 11.81 -6.23 13.48
N HIS A 102 12.67 -6.62 12.53
CA HIS A 102 14.12 -6.62 12.71
C HIS A 102 14.73 -5.21 12.90
N ASN A 103 13.98 -4.15 12.56
CA ASN A 103 14.41 -2.77 12.83
C ASN A 103 14.17 -2.34 14.29
N LEU A 104 13.59 -3.20 15.13
CA LEU A 104 13.56 -2.98 16.58
C LEU A 104 14.99 -2.96 17.17
N SER A 105 15.15 -2.25 18.27
CA SER A 105 16.43 -2.06 18.95
C SER A 105 17.09 -3.42 19.24
N SER A 106 18.38 -3.54 18.95
CA SER A 106 19.12 -4.80 19.04
C SER A 106 18.91 -5.51 20.39
N GLY A 107 18.46 -6.76 20.36
CA GLY A 107 18.20 -7.61 21.53
C GLY A 107 16.85 -7.37 22.21
N LEU A 108 15.86 -6.78 21.53
CA LEU A 108 14.50 -6.62 22.06
C LEU A 108 13.70 -7.84 21.60
N PRO A 109 13.36 -8.80 22.48
CA PRO A 109 12.61 -9.97 22.08
C PRO A 109 11.18 -9.59 21.67
N VAL A 110 10.74 -10.16 20.54
CA VAL A 110 9.38 -10.09 20.02
C VAL A 110 8.76 -11.48 20.09
N PHE A 111 7.65 -11.57 20.80
CA PHE A 111 6.82 -12.77 20.91
C PHE A 111 5.56 -12.61 20.08
N VAL A 112 5.07 -13.71 19.55
CA VAL A 112 3.88 -13.76 18.68
C VAL A 112 3.01 -14.97 19.02
N LEU A 113 1.74 -14.89 18.67
CA LEU A 113 0.79 -16.00 18.66
C LEU A 113 -0.02 -15.95 17.37
N PRO A 114 -0.67 -17.05 16.94
CA PRO A 114 -1.50 -17.02 15.73
C PRO A 114 -2.87 -16.39 15.95
N GLY A 115 -3.36 -15.67 14.96
CA GLY A 115 -4.77 -15.34 14.78
C GLY A 115 -5.45 -16.15 13.69
N ASN A 116 -6.72 -15.86 13.38
CA ASN A 116 -7.46 -16.63 12.37
C ASN A 116 -6.93 -16.43 10.95
N HIS A 117 -6.26 -15.32 10.63
CA HIS A 117 -5.60 -15.14 9.34
C HIS A 117 -4.28 -15.93 9.23
N ASP A 118 -3.66 -16.22 10.38
CA ASP A 118 -2.38 -16.92 10.40
C ASP A 118 -2.55 -18.43 10.19
N ILE A 119 -3.65 -19.03 10.65
CA ILE A 119 -3.90 -20.49 10.57
C ILE A 119 -5.27 -20.86 9.97
N GLY A 120 -6.10 -19.87 9.59
CA GLY A 120 -7.43 -20.08 9.06
C GLY A 120 -8.53 -20.12 10.12
N ASN A 121 -9.78 -19.88 9.70
CA ASN A 121 -10.94 -19.86 10.60
C ASN A 121 -11.34 -21.26 11.14
N SER A 122 -11.00 -22.33 10.42
CA SER A 122 -11.24 -23.74 10.81
C SER A 122 -9.99 -24.56 10.50
N PRO A 123 -8.88 -24.32 11.24
CA PRO A 123 -7.55 -24.80 10.91
C PRO A 123 -7.47 -26.33 10.88
N CYS A 124 -6.63 -26.87 10.01
CA CYS A 124 -6.17 -28.25 10.06
C CYS A 124 -4.73 -28.33 10.59
N MET A 125 -4.22 -29.54 10.81
CA MET A 125 -2.83 -29.74 11.30
C MET A 125 -1.77 -29.12 10.38
N ALA A 126 -2.00 -29.09 9.06
CA ALA A 126 -1.05 -28.51 8.12
C ALA A 126 -0.95 -26.98 8.25
N ASP A 127 -2.06 -26.31 8.57
CA ASP A 127 -2.10 -24.86 8.77
C ASP A 127 -1.33 -24.46 10.04
N ILE A 128 -1.49 -25.25 11.11
CA ILE A 128 -0.73 -25.09 12.36
C ILE A 128 0.76 -25.31 12.11
N GLU A 129 1.13 -26.35 11.37
CA GLU A 129 2.54 -26.64 11.05
C GLU A 129 3.15 -25.55 10.14
N ASP A 130 2.40 -25.00 9.19
CA ASP A 130 2.83 -23.86 8.39
C ASP A 130 3.14 -22.66 9.29
N TYR A 131 2.25 -22.31 10.23
CA TYR A 131 2.54 -21.26 11.20
C TYR A 131 3.79 -21.56 12.01
N LYS A 132 3.89 -22.77 12.57
CA LYS A 132 5.03 -23.17 13.42
C LYS A 132 6.36 -23.09 12.70
N SER A 133 6.40 -23.48 11.42
CA SER A 133 7.61 -23.40 10.60
C SER A 133 8.13 -21.97 10.40
N HIS A 134 7.27 -20.96 10.54
CA HIS A 134 7.65 -19.55 10.41
C HIS A 134 7.84 -18.86 11.76
N TRP A 135 7.08 -19.21 12.81
CA TRP A 135 6.98 -18.40 14.03
C TRP A 135 7.35 -19.14 15.32
N GLY A 136 7.54 -20.46 15.28
CA GLY A 136 7.70 -21.30 16.47
C GLY A 136 6.35 -21.80 17.00
N ASP A 137 6.34 -22.37 18.20
CA ASP A 137 5.13 -22.96 18.79
C ASP A 137 3.96 -21.97 18.87
N ASP A 138 2.75 -22.47 18.61
CA ASP A 138 1.51 -21.70 18.58
C ASP A 138 0.90 -21.44 19.98
N TYR A 139 1.35 -22.20 20.98
CA TYR A 139 1.10 -21.97 22.39
C TYR A 139 2.34 -22.32 23.20
N TYR A 140 2.63 -21.54 24.24
CA TYR A 140 3.81 -21.70 25.07
C TYR A 140 3.75 -20.84 26.34
N THR A 141 4.69 -21.06 27.26
CA THR A 141 4.91 -20.19 28.43
C THR A 141 6.28 -19.52 28.38
N PHE A 142 6.40 -18.37 29.05
CA PHE A 142 7.69 -17.76 29.35
C PHE A 142 7.62 -16.92 30.63
N TRP A 143 8.79 -16.65 31.20
CA TRP A 143 8.94 -15.85 32.41
C TRP A 143 9.66 -14.54 32.11
N CYS A 144 9.24 -13.47 32.79
CA CYS A 144 9.98 -12.20 32.86
C CYS A 144 9.87 -11.65 34.29
N GLY A 145 10.98 -11.69 35.02
CA GLY A 145 10.99 -11.43 36.45
C GLY A 145 10.10 -12.41 37.19
N ASP A 146 9.21 -11.90 38.04
CA ASP A 146 8.30 -12.68 38.85
C ASP A 146 6.93 -12.93 38.18
N VAL A 147 6.80 -12.62 36.88
CA VAL A 147 5.54 -12.78 36.13
C VAL A 147 5.68 -13.90 35.10
N LYS A 148 4.73 -14.84 35.13
CA LYS A 148 4.61 -15.89 34.12
C LYS A 148 3.55 -15.51 33.10
N TYR A 149 3.92 -15.64 31.84
CA TYR A 149 3.06 -15.38 30.69
C TYR A 149 2.68 -16.70 30.04
N LEU A 150 1.37 -16.91 29.86
CA LEU A 150 0.80 -18.04 29.14
C LEU A 150 0.31 -17.55 27.79
N VAL A 151 0.77 -18.16 26.72
CA VAL A 151 0.38 -17.87 25.34
C VAL A 151 -0.45 -19.03 24.83
N ILE A 152 -1.67 -18.77 24.39
CA ILE A 152 -2.57 -19.79 23.85
C ILE A 152 -2.99 -19.49 22.41
N ASN A 153 -3.14 -20.54 21.61
CA ASN A 153 -3.78 -20.47 20.31
C ASN A 153 -5.30 -20.48 20.51
N SER A 154 -5.91 -19.30 20.53
CA SER A 154 -7.36 -19.16 20.73
C SER A 154 -8.20 -19.68 19.56
N GLN A 155 -7.63 -19.87 18.38
CA GLN A 155 -8.38 -20.36 17.21
C GLN A 155 -8.87 -21.79 17.43
N LEU A 156 -8.12 -22.60 18.19
CA LEU A 156 -8.51 -23.97 18.53
C LEU A 156 -9.75 -24.03 19.43
N TYR A 157 -10.04 -22.95 20.16
CA TYR A 157 -11.27 -22.79 20.95
C TYR A 157 -12.44 -22.26 20.13
N TRP A 158 -12.16 -21.61 19.00
CA TRP A 158 -13.15 -21.07 18.10
C TRP A 158 -13.73 -22.16 17.19
N ASP A 159 -12.87 -22.86 16.44
CA ASP A 159 -13.27 -24.02 15.64
C ASP A 159 -12.09 -24.99 15.48
N CYS A 160 -12.22 -26.20 16.04
CA CYS A 160 -11.22 -27.27 15.94
C CYS A 160 -11.70 -28.50 15.18
N LYS A 161 -12.74 -28.39 14.33
CA LYS A 161 -13.31 -29.55 13.60
C LYS A 161 -12.31 -30.33 12.75
N ASN A 162 -11.22 -29.69 12.33
CA ASN A 162 -10.18 -30.32 11.50
C ASN A 162 -8.86 -30.56 12.26
N CYS A 163 -8.82 -30.32 13.58
CA CYS A 163 -7.61 -30.41 14.40
C CYS A 163 -7.90 -30.73 15.88
N GLN A 164 -8.89 -31.57 16.18
CA GLN A 164 -9.31 -31.89 17.56
C GLN A 164 -8.17 -32.42 18.43
N SER A 165 -7.22 -33.16 17.84
CA SER A 165 -6.03 -33.65 18.56
C SER A 165 -5.13 -32.52 19.04
N ALA A 166 -4.92 -31.47 18.23
CA ALA A 166 -4.16 -30.29 18.63
C ALA A 166 -4.90 -29.51 19.72
N ALA A 167 -6.22 -29.32 19.57
CA ALA A 167 -7.03 -28.67 20.60
C ALA A 167 -7.02 -29.44 21.93
N ALA A 168 -7.07 -30.78 21.88
CA ALA A 168 -6.96 -31.62 23.07
C ALA A 168 -5.57 -31.54 23.72
N ALA A 169 -4.50 -31.50 22.91
CA ALA A 169 -3.13 -31.33 23.40
C ALA A 169 -2.93 -29.98 24.10
N GLN A 170 -3.37 -28.87 23.47
CA GLN A 170 -3.33 -27.55 24.09
C GLN A 170 -4.15 -27.51 25.38
N ASN A 171 -5.34 -28.14 25.42
CA ASN A 171 -6.15 -28.18 26.64
C ASN A 171 -5.48 -28.95 27.78
N ALA A 172 -4.88 -30.09 27.48
CA ALA A 172 -4.14 -30.86 28.48
C ALA A 172 -2.93 -30.06 29.00
N TRP A 173 -2.19 -29.42 28.10
CA TRP A 173 -1.07 -28.54 28.43
C TRP A 173 -1.51 -27.35 29.28
N LEU A 174 -2.56 -26.62 28.87
CA LEU A 174 -3.05 -25.44 29.59
C LEU A 174 -3.50 -25.81 31.01
N ASN A 175 -4.22 -26.92 31.17
CA ASN A 175 -4.61 -27.39 32.50
C ASN A 175 -3.38 -27.71 33.37
N ALA A 176 -2.36 -28.37 32.80
CA ALA A 176 -1.11 -28.64 33.50
C ALA A 176 -0.40 -27.35 33.91
N GLU A 177 -0.23 -26.40 32.98
CA GLU A 177 0.44 -25.12 33.22
C GLU A 177 -0.29 -24.25 34.26
N LEU A 178 -1.62 -24.20 34.24
CA LEU A 178 -2.40 -23.46 35.23
C LEU A 178 -2.32 -24.08 36.64
N SER A 179 -2.15 -25.41 36.71
CA SER A 179 -2.02 -26.14 37.98
C SER A 179 -0.58 -26.35 38.45
N ALA A 180 0.41 -25.86 37.71
CA ALA A 180 1.82 -26.10 37.98
C ALA A 180 2.24 -25.50 39.33
N GLU A 181 2.97 -26.29 40.15
CA GLU A 181 3.41 -25.87 41.49
C GLU A 181 4.30 -24.62 41.47
N GLU A 182 5.08 -24.43 40.40
CA GLU A 182 5.92 -23.25 40.20
C GLU A 182 5.14 -21.92 40.12
N ASN A 183 3.84 -21.97 39.79
CA ASN A 183 2.98 -20.79 39.77
C ASN A 183 2.83 -20.19 41.18
N ALA A 184 3.05 -20.96 42.25
CA ALA A 184 3.05 -20.43 43.62
C ALA A 184 4.16 -19.40 43.87
N GLY A 185 5.24 -19.46 43.09
CA GLY A 185 6.32 -18.46 43.09
C GLY A 185 6.04 -17.26 42.18
N ALA A 186 5.05 -17.34 41.28
CA ALA A 186 4.69 -16.23 40.41
C ALA A 186 3.93 -15.15 41.19
N LYS A 187 4.36 -13.90 41.04
CA LYS A 187 3.62 -12.75 41.56
C LYS A 187 2.29 -12.57 40.83
N GLN A 188 2.28 -12.86 39.54
CA GLN A 188 1.09 -12.75 38.69
C GLN A 188 1.20 -13.69 37.49
N LEU A 189 0.05 -14.21 37.07
CA LEU A 189 -0.10 -14.90 35.79
C LEU A 189 -0.84 -13.99 34.81
N VAL A 190 -0.35 -13.94 33.57
CA VAL A 190 -0.93 -13.16 32.47
C VAL A 190 -1.15 -14.08 31.28
N VAL A 191 -2.31 -13.98 30.63
CA VAL A 191 -2.61 -14.75 29.42
C VAL A 191 -2.56 -13.84 28.20
N PHE A 192 -1.94 -14.31 27.12
CA PHE A 192 -2.05 -13.76 25.78
C PHE A 192 -2.83 -14.74 24.90
N GLN A 193 -3.80 -14.20 24.16
CA GLN A 193 -4.57 -14.91 23.14
C GLN A 193 -4.90 -13.96 21.98
N HIS A 194 -5.45 -14.45 20.87
CA HIS A 194 -5.87 -13.58 19.76
C HIS A 194 -7.35 -13.18 19.90
N ILE A 195 -8.26 -14.16 19.85
CA ILE A 195 -9.71 -13.95 19.96
C ILE A 195 -10.05 -13.66 21.41
N PRO A 196 -10.69 -12.53 21.76
CA PRO A 196 -11.04 -12.23 23.14
C PRO A 196 -12.11 -13.18 23.68
N PRO A 197 -12.13 -13.45 25.00
CA PRO A 197 -13.23 -14.15 25.64
C PRO A 197 -14.57 -13.41 25.43
N PHE A 198 -14.57 -12.07 25.49
CA PHE A 198 -15.74 -11.21 25.26
C PHE A 198 -15.34 -9.81 24.79
N ILE A 199 -16.29 -9.08 24.19
CA ILE A 199 -16.18 -7.72 23.68
C ILE A 199 -16.56 -6.69 24.76
N LYS A 200 -17.73 -6.85 25.39
CA LYS A 200 -18.26 -5.92 26.41
C LYS A 200 -18.49 -6.57 27.75
N SER A 201 -19.08 -7.76 27.78
CA SER A 201 -19.30 -8.50 29.02
C SER A 201 -19.24 -9.99 28.78
N ALA A 202 -18.86 -10.76 29.80
CA ALA A 202 -18.78 -12.22 29.65
C ALA A 202 -20.14 -12.85 29.33
N ASP A 203 -21.25 -12.23 29.75
CA ASP A 203 -22.60 -12.74 29.57
C ASP A 203 -23.18 -12.56 28.17
N GLU A 204 -22.54 -11.75 27.33
CA GLU A 204 -23.00 -11.51 25.95
C GLU A 204 -22.99 -12.78 25.10
N ASP A 205 -23.77 -12.76 24.01
CA ASP A 205 -23.84 -13.87 23.09
C ASP A 205 -22.52 -14.07 22.32
N GLY A 206 -22.27 -15.33 21.94
CA GLY A 206 -21.21 -15.67 21.03
C GLY A 206 -21.50 -15.15 19.62
N GLY A 207 -20.50 -14.54 18.99
CA GLY A 207 -20.53 -14.02 17.63
C GLY A 207 -19.13 -14.07 17.03
N TYR A 208 -18.97 -13.61 15.80
CA TYR A 208 -17.72 -13.72 15.02
C TYR A 208 -16.44 -13.23 15.74
N PHE A 209 -16.60 -12.27 16.65
CA PHE A 209 -15.49 -11.56 17.29
C PHE A 209 -15.14 -12.07 18.71
N ASN A 210 -15.83 -13.09 19.24
CA ASN A 210 -15.68 -13.52 20.64
C ASN A 210 -16.02 -15.00 20.86
N LEU A 211 -15.22 -15.72 21.65
CA LEU A 211 -15.37 -17.16 21.90
C LEU A 211 -16.79 -17.58 22.34
N SER A 212 -17.26 -18.79 22.06
CA SER A 212 -18.61 -19.21 22.51
C SER A 212 -18.84 -19.00 24.02
N LYS A 213 -20.09 -18.78 24.46
CA LYS A 213 -20.39 -18.54 25.89
C LYS A 213 -19.92 -19.69 26.78
N GLU A 214 -20.09 -20.93 26.34
CA GLU A 214 -19.62 -22.11 27.07
C GLU A 214 -18.08 -22.11 27.20
N THR A 215 -17.39 -21.96 26.08
CA THR A 215 -15.92 -21.98 26.05
C THR A 215 -15.30 -20.83 26.84
N ARG A 216 -15.83 -19.61 26.68
CA ARG A 216 -15.29 -18.45 27.40
C ARG A 216 -15.49 -18.57 28.91
N MET A 217 -16.62 -19.11 29.37
CA MET A 217 -16.88 -19.25 30.81
C MET A 217 -15.98 -20.32 31.44
N ASP A 218 -15.75 -21.42 30.73
CA ASP A 218 -14.79 -22.45 31.15
C ASP A 218 -13.37 -21.87 31.27
N LEU A 219 -12.89 -21.16 30.25
CA LEU A 219 -11.56 -20.53 30.25
C LEU A 219 -11.42 -19.46 31.33
N LEU A 220 -12.36 -18.52 31.42
CA LEU A 220 -12.34 -17.46 32.43
C LEU A 220 -12.34 -18.04 33.85
N SER A 221 -13.10 -19.10 34.10
CA SER A 221 -13.13 -19.79 35.39
C SER A 221 -11.78 -20.44 35.70
N LYS A 222 -11.19 -21.16 34.75
CA LYS A 222 -9.85 -21.78 34.91
C LYS A 222 -8.78 -20.74 35.17
N TYR A 223 -8.77 -19.65 34.40
CA TYR A 223 -7.84 -18.53 34.55
C TYR A 223 -7.96 -17.90 35.94
N TYR A 224 -9.19 -17.55 36.35
CA TYR A 224 -9.40 -16.89 37.63
C TYR A 224 -9.00 -17.77 38.82
N GLN A 225 -9.34 -19.07 38.78
CA GLN A 225 -8.95 -20.05 39.80
C GLN A 225 -7.44 -20.23 39.92
N ALA A 226 -6.72 -20.20 38.79
CA ALA A 226 -5.26 -20.29 38.74
C ALA A 226 -4.55 -18.99 39.19
N GLY A 227 -5.28 -17.89 39.43
CA GLY A 227 -4.70 -16.61 39.83
C GLY A 227 -4.39 -15.66 38.67
N VAL A 228 -4.80 -15.98 37.43
CA VAL A 228 -4.71 -15.04 36.30
C VAL A 228 -5.63 -13.85 36.56
N ARG A 229 -5.12 -12.64 36.33
CA ARG A 229 -5.89 -11.39 36.48
C ARG A 229 -5.90 -10.51 35.24
N LEU A 230 -5.09 -10.83 34.24
CA LEU A 230 -5.05 -10.10 32.96
C LEU A 230 -5.02 -11.07 31.79
N VAL A 231 -5.89 -10.81 30.82
CA VAL A 231 -5.95 -11.51 29.53
C VAL A 231 -5.85 -10.48 28.41
N PHE A 232 -4.78 -10.54 27.63
CA PHE A 232 -4.54 -9.65 26.50
C PHE A 232 -4.93 -10.32 25.18
N SER A 233 -5.59 -9.56 24.30
CA SER A 233 -6.13 -10.02 23.02
C SER A 233 -6.04 -8.97 21.90
N GLY A 234 -6.24 -9.43 20.66
CA GLY A 234 -6.37 -8.63 19.44
C GLY A 234 -7.76 -8.84 18.83
N HIS A 235 -7.82 -9.13 17.51
CA HIS A 235 -8.99 -9.59 16.74
C HIS A 235 -10.10 -8.57 16.51
N LEU A 236 -10.33 -7.66 17.47
CA LEU A 236 -11.43 -6.69 17.36
C LEU A 236 -11.08 -5.53 16.41
N HIS A 237 -9.80 -5.25 16.21
CA HIS A 237 -9.29 -4.04 15.54
C HIS A 237 -9.71 -2.71 16.21
N TYR A 238 -10.31 -2.76 17.39
CA TYR A 238 -10.60 -1.62 18.28
C TYR A 238 -10.39 -2.04 19.74
N ASN A 239 -10.26 -1.07 20.63
CA ASN A 239 -10.07 -1.35 22.05
C ASN A 239 -11.36 -1.89 22.68
N GLY A 240 -11.26 -2.99 23.41
CA GLY A 240 -12.42 -3.63 24.04
C GLY A 240 -12.06 -4.47 25.26
N GLY A 241 -13.03 -5.23 25.73
CA GLY A 241 -12.92 -6.03 26.95
C GLY A 241 -13.46 -5.30 28.18
N GLY A 242 -13.09 -5.80 29.35
CA GLY A 242 -13.59 -5.33 30.63
C GLY A 242 -13.31 -6.31 31.77
N PRO A 243 -13.70 -5.95 33.01
CA PRO A 243 -13.52 -6.81 34.17
C PRO A 243 -14.54 -7.95 34.18
N TRP A 244 -14.12 -9.09 34.72
CA TRP A 244 -14.94 -10.26 34.96
C TRP A 244 -14.61 -10.89 36.33
N CYS A 245 -15.67 -11.32 37.02
CA CYS A 245 -15.59 -12.13 38.23
C CYS A 245 -16.55 -13.31 38.10
N PRO A 246 -16.23 -14.49 38.69
CA PRO A 246 -17.12 -15.63 38.69
C PRO A 246 -18.41 -15.39 39.50
N THR A 247 -18.37 -14.51 40.51
CA THR A 247 -19.56 -14.05 41.26
C THR A 247 -19.44 -12.54 41.55
N ALA A 248 -20.58 -11.85 41.63
CA ALA A 248 -20.63 -10.41 41.94
C ALA A 248 -20.07 -10.08 43.34
N ASP A 249 -20.08 -11.06 44.25
CA ASP A 249 -19.62 -10.95 45.63
C ASP A 249 -18.22 -11.54 45.86
N ALA A 250 -17.48 -11.87 44.80
CA ALA A 250 -16.12 -12.41 44.92
C ALA A 250 -15.20 -11.37 45.59
N SER A 251 -14.60 -11.72 46.73
CA SER A 251 -13.68 -10.86 47.48
C SER A 251 -12.30 -10.65 46.83
N GLY A 252 -12.07 -11.26 45.66
CA GLY A 252 -10.83 -11.16 44.90
C GLY A 252 -10.85 -10.04 43.88
N ALA A 253 -9.66 -9.57 43.48
CA ALA A 253 -9.54 -8.65 42.35
C ALA A 253 -10.12 -9.28 41.07
N PRO A 254 -10.88 -8.51 40.26
CA PRO A 254 -11.43 -9.01 39.00
C PRO A 254 -10.33 -9.43 38.03
N LEU A 255 -10.66 -10.40 37.16
CA LEU A 255 -9.87 -10.68 35.98
C LEU A 255 -10.26 -9.68 34.89
N GLU A 256 -9.30 -8.96 34.34
CA GLU A 256 -9.53 -7.98 33.28
C GLU A 256 -9.16 -8.58 31.91
N VAL A 257 -10.11 -8.52 30.98
CA VAL A 257 -9.89 -8.82 29.57
C VAL A 257 -9.59 -7.52 28.85
N VAL A 258 -8.50 -7.48 28.09
CA VAL A 258 -8.05 -6.30 27.35
C VAL A 258 -7.85 -6.70 25.90
N SER A 259 -8.68 -6.16 25.00
CA SER A 259 -8.44 -6.25 23.55
C SER A 259 -7.86 -4.93 23.06
N SER A 260 -6.76 -4.99 22.31
CA SER A 260 -6.09 -3.82 21.75
C SER A 260 -6.48 -3.59 20.29
N SER A 261 -6.62 -2.32 19.90
CA SER A 261 -6.82 -1.97 18.50
C SER A 261 -5.62 -2.39 17.63
N ALA A 262 -5.91 -2.64 16.35
CA ALA A 262 -4.95 -3.11 15.36
C ALA A 262 -3.84 -2.10 15.07
N VAL A 263 -2.66 -2.62 14.72
CA VAL A 263 -1.57 -1.82 14.13
C VAL A 263 -1.85 -1.52 12.67
N GLY A 264 -2.35 -2.51 11.93
CA GLY A 264 -2.72 -2.36 10.52
C GLY A 264 -4.00 -1.56 10.36
N VAL A 265 -5.11 -2.26 10.13
CA VAL A 265 -6.41 -1.65 9.81
C VAL A 265 -7.30 -1.60 11.06
N GLN A 266 -7.94 -0.47 11.37
CA GLN A 266 -8.86 -0.39 12.51
C GLN A 266 -10.32 -0.54 12.05
N LEU A 267 -11.13 -1.18 12.88
CA LEU A 267 -12.58 -1.23 12.69
C LEU A 267 -13.23 -0.23 13.64
N GLY A 268 -13.94 0.76 13.09
CA GLY A 268 -14.59 1.81 13.88
C GLY A 268 -13.81 3.12 13.93
N SER A 269 -13.88 3.82 15.07
CA SER A 269 -13.29 5.16 15.25
C SER A 269 -11.89 5.16 15.87
N ASP A 270 -11.42 3.99 16.30
CA ASP A 270 -10.12 3.83 16.93
C ASP A 270 -8.99 4.07 15.94
N LYS A 271 -7.82 4.46 16.46
CA LYS A 271 -6.64 4.79 15.66
C LYS A 271 -5.63 3.66 15.73
N PRO A 272 -4.78 3.50 14.70
CA PRO A 272 -3.65 2.59 14.78
C PRO A 272 -2.79 2.94 15.98
N GLY A 273 -2.41 1.94 16.75
CA GLY A 273 -1.76 2.17 18.02
C GLY A 273 -0.99 0.97 18.57
N LEU A 274 -0.28 1.25 19.65
CA LEU A 274 0.40 0.26 20.48
C LEU A 274 -0.01 0.49 21.93
N ARG A 275 -0.06 -0.57 22.72
CA ARG A 275 -0.37 -0.51 24.14
C ARG A 275 0.92 -0.69 24.95
N LEU A 276 1.25 0.32 25.75
CA LEU A 276 2.34 0.23 26.72
C LEU A 276 1.80 -0.32 28.04
N VAL A 277 2.40 -1.42 28.50
CA VAL A 277 2.04 -2.08 29.75
C VAL A 277 3.21 -1.95 30.72
N ARG A 278 2.93 -1.53 31.95
CA ARG A 278 3.89 -1.39 33.04
C ARG A 278 3.61 -2.42 34.11
N VAL A 279 4.58 -3.29 34.31
CA VAL A 279 4.63 -4.28 35.39
C VAL A 279 5.35 -3.63 36.57
N SER A 280 4.77 -3.74 37.75
CA SER A 280 5.35 -3.21 38.97
C SER A 280 5.14 -4.14 40.16
N SER A 281 5.87 -3.88 41.23
CA SER A 281 5.67 -4.56 42.50
C SER A 281 4.25 -4.44 43.10
N THR A 282 3.46 -3.44 42.69
CA THR A 282 2.07 -3.24 43.17
C THR A 282 1.01 -3.82 42.23
N GLY A 283 1.39 -4.31 41.06
CA GLY A 283 0.49 -4.83 40.04
C GLY A 283 0.88 -4.40 38.62
N ILE A 284 0.06 -4.79 37.65
CA ILE A 284 0.24 -4.45 36.25
C ILE A 284 -0.75 -3.35 35.87
N SER A 285 -0.25 -2.30 35.24
CA SER A 285 -1.05 -1.17 34.73
C SER A 285 -0.81 -1.01 33.25
N HIS A 286 -1.83 -0.58 32.51
CA HIS A 286 -1.71 -0.24 31.09
C HIS A 286 -2.48 1.04 30.81
N ASN A 287 -2.10 1.77 29.77
CA ASN A 287 -2.79 3.01 29.43
C ASN A 287 -4.27 2.73 29.08
N SER A 288 -5.21 3.53 29.59
CA SER A 288 -6.66 3.36 29.37
C SER A 288 -7.04 3.50 27.88
N PRO A 289 -8.18 2.91 27.46
CA PRO A 289 -8.74 3.06 26.10
C PRO A 289 -8.90 4.54 25.66
N ASP A 290 -9.11 5.45 26.60
CA ASP A 290 -9.39 6.87 26.35
C ASP A 290 -8.15 7.79 26.43
N GLN A 291 -6.97 7.28 26.78
CA GLN A 291 -5.75 8.09 26.76
C GLN A 291 -5.01 7.92 25.43
N PRO A 292 -4.70 9.00 24.71
CA PRO A 292 -3.90 8.90 23.50
C PRO A 292 -2.55 8.25 23.86
N PRO A 293 -2.02 7.36 23.00
CA PRO A 293 -0.70 6.80 23.23
C PRO A 293 0.28 7.93 23.47
N THR A 294 1.16 7.78 24.47
CA THR A 294 2.18 8.76 24.86
C THR A 294 3.10 9.13 23.69
N ALA A 295 3.06 8.41 22.57
CA ALA A 295 3.51 8.84 21.26
C ALA A 295 2.37 8.74 20.23
N ARG A 296 1.88 9.88 19.72
CA ARG A 296 0.98 9.91 18.55
C ARG A 296 1.77 9.52 17.31
N LEU A 297 1.29 8.52 16.57
CA LEU A 297 1.69 8.34 15.17
C LEU A 297 1.05 9.47 14.32
N PRO A 298 1.79 10.14 13.42
CA PRO A 298 1.22 11.16 12.53
C PRO A 298 0.04 10.60 11.71
N SER A 299 -1.04 11.36 11.56
CA SER A 299 -2.29 10.93 10.90
C SER A 299 -2.13 10.73 9.39
N LEU A 300 -2.69 9.64 8.86
CA LEU A 300 -2.99 9.48 7.43
C LEU A 300 -4.32 10.18 7.11
N ARG A 301 -4.38 10.97 6.02
CA ARG A 301 -5.65 11.50 5.49
C ARG A 301 -6.40 10.37 4.75
N PRO A 302 -7.72 10.21 4.93
CA PRO A 302 -8.46 9.10 4.33
C PRO A 302 -8.82 9.36 2.86
N LEU A 303 -8.54 8.40 1.98
CA LEU A 303 -9.10 8.31 0.63
C LEU A 303 -10.33 7.40 0.70
N ARG A 304 -11.50 7.91 0.29
CA ARG A 304 -12.72 7.13 0.07
C ARG A 304 -13.05 7.17 -1.41
N GLU A 305 -13.21 6.01 -2.03
CA GLU A 305 -13.98 5.83 -3.26
C GLU A 305 -14.98 4.68 -3.05
N PRO A 306 -16.21 4.75 -3.59
CA PRO A 306 -17.08 3.59 -3.70
C PRO A 306 -17.03 2.99 -5.12
N ALA A 307 -16.87 1.68 -5.14
CA ALA A 307 -16.81 0.78 -6.29
C ALA A 307 -18.15 0.59 -7.02
N HIS A 308 -18.11 0.20 -8.31
CA HIS A 308 -19.06 -0.73 -8.95
C HIS A 308 -18.45 -1.35 -10.23
N GLU A 309 -18.31 -2.69 -10.25
CA GLU A 309 -18.00 -3.54 -11.40
C GLU A 309 -19.22 -3.76 -12.33
N PHE A 310 -18.97 -3.96 -13.64
CA PHE A 310 -19.78 -4.84 -14.52
C PHE A 310 -18.95 -5.27 -15.75
N ALA A 311 -19.11 -6.53 -16.18
CA ALA A 311 -18.26 -7.21 -17.18
C ALA A 311 -18.99 -7.56 -18.52
N ILE A 312 -18.15 -7.80 -19.57
CA ILE A 312 -18.34 -8.60 -20.83
C ILE A 312 -19.11 -7.92 -22.03
N PRO A 313 -18.84 -8.18 -23.35
CA PRO A 313 -17.64 -8.51 -24.14
C PRO A 313 -17.36 -7.56 -25.35
N LEU A 314 -16.18 -7.73 -25.98
CA LEU A 314 -15.71 -7.14 -27.25
C LEU A 314 -16.56 -7.48 -28.49
N THR A 315 -16.66 -6.55 -29.46
CA THR A 315 -16.52 -6.87 -30.91
C THR A 315 -16.08 -5.66 -31.77
N THR A 316 -14.87 -5.82 -32.32
CA THR A 316 -14.40 -5.54 -33.70
C THR A 316 -14.67 -4.21 -34.41
N GLY A 317 -13.59 -3.59 -34.91
CA GLY A 317 -13.68 -2.59 -35.98
C GLY A 317 -12.36 -1.90 -36.35
N LYS A 318 -11.58 -2.56 -37.23
CA LYS A 318 -10.36 -2.07 -37.92
C LYS A 318 -10.43 -0.57 -38.33
N PHE A 319 -9.30 0.14 -38.26
CA PHE A 319 -8.69 0.82 -39.42
C PHE A 319 -7.28 1.39 -39.08
N SER A 320 -6.27 0.89 -39.80
CA SER A 320 -4.90 1.44 -39.83
C SER A 320 -4.81 2.61 -40.81
N LYS A 321 -3.87 3.55 -40.61
CA LYS A 321 -3.10 4.23 -41.67
C LYS A 321 -1.81 4.89 -41.10
N PRO A 322 -0.80 5.22 -41.94
CA PRO A 322 0.61 4.92 -41.67
C PRO A 322 1.50 6.13 -41.29
N LYS A 323 2.67 5.84 -40.72
CA LYS A 323 3.76 6.77 -40.35
C LYS A 323 4.43 7.43 -41.58
N PRO A 324 4.90 8.68 -41.47
CA PRO A 324 5.85 9.26 -42.42
C PRO A 324 7.31 9.05 -41.98
N THR A 325 8.14 8.74 -42.98
CA THR A 325 9.58 8.52 -42.95
C THR A 325 10.34 9.84 -42.86
N ARG A 326 11.49 9.89 -42.16
CA ARG A 326 12.48 10.97 -42.35
C ARG A 326 13.91 10.42 -42.44
N LEU A 327 14.64 11.02 -43.39
CA LEU A 327 15.92 10.62 -43.99
C LEU A 327 17.12 10.69 -43.04
N ALA A 328 18.11 9.82 -43.30
CA ALA A 328 19.46 9.86 -42.73
C ALA A 328 20.42 10.73 -43.55
N PRO A 329 21.34 11.51 -42.94
CA PRO A 329 22.50 12.06 -43.61
C PRO A 329 23.69 11.07 -43.56
N SER A 330 24.52 11.11 -44.60
CA SER A 330 25.72 10.28 -44.79
C SER A 330 26.98 11.14 -44.76
N TYR A 331 28.06 10.66 -44.13
CA TYR A 331 29.43 11.23 -44.17
C TYR A 331 30.50 10.13 -43.95
N PRO A 332 31.78 10.38 -44.30
CA PRO A 332 32.56 9.51 -45.18
C PRO A 332 33.48 8.52 -44.45
N ALA A 333 33.80 7.45 -45.17
CA ALA A 333 34.80 6.45 -44.78
C ALA A 333 36.19 7.10 -44.61
N GLY A 334 36.66 7.17 -43.36
CA GLY A 334 37.93 7.78 -43.01
C GLY A 334 38.36 7.42 -41.59
N ASP A 335 38.87 6.21 -41.46
CA ASP A 335 39.92 5.78 -40.54
C ASP A 335 39.93 6.37 -39.12
N ARG A 336 39.25 5.68 -38.21
CA ARG A 336 39.58 5.55 -36.78
C ARG A 336 38.75 4.39 -36.23
N THR A 337 39.32 3.19 -36.24
CA THR A 337 38.83 2.13 -35.36
C THR A 337 38.94 2.63 -33.92
N PRO A 338 37.85 2.72 -33.14
CA PRO A 338 37.96 3.03 -31.73
C PRO A 338 38.66 1.84 -31.08
N THR A 339 39.90 2.05 -30.65
CA THR A 339 40.60 1.14 -29.75
C THR A 339 39.70 0.83 -28.55
N ASN A 340 39.52 -0.46 -28.27
CA ASN A 340 38.79 -1.01 -27.12
C ASN A 340 38.88 -0.08 -25.89
N GLY A 341 37.73 0.46 -25.43
CA GLY A 341 37.69 1.09 -24.10
C GLY A 341 36.57 2.09 -23.78
N SER A 342 35.87 2.71 -24.73
CA SER A 342 35.01 3.85 -24.36
C SER A 342 33.75 4.01 -25.21
N VAL A 343 32.88 3.01 -25.20
CA VAL A 343 31.50 3.16 -25.73
C VAL A 343 30.53 2.80 -24.62
N PHE A 344 29.97 3.82 -23.94
CA PHE A 344 28.88 3.65 -23.00
C PHE A 344 27.61 3.29 -23.78
N ARG A 345 27.08 2.09 -23.55
CA ARG A 345 25.76 1.69 -24.06
C ARG A 345 24.74 1.90 -22.96
N VAL A 346 23.96 2.97 -23.07
CA VAL A 346 22.76 3.14 -22.26
C VAL A 346 21.62 2.46 -23.00
N CYS A 347 21.20 1.29 -22.52
CA CYS A 347 20.01 0.62 -23.03
C CYS A 347 18.79 1.17 -22.30
N ALA A 348 18.03 2.06 -22.95
CA ALA A 348 16.70 2.43 -22.50
C ALA A 348 15.71 1.34 -22.93
N TYR A 349 15.15 0.59 -21.98
CA TYR A 349 13.95 -0.22 -22.25
C TYR A 349 12.72 0.65 -21.99
N GLY A 350 12.26 1.34 -23.04
CA GLY A 350 10.93 1.91 -23.12
C GLY A 350 10.02 0.89 -23.78
N ILE A 351 9.09 0.32 -23.02
CA ILE A 351 8.14 -0.66 -23.54
C ILE A 351 6.78 -0.12 -23.15
N GLY A 352 5.96 0.21 -24.14
CA GLY A 352 4.51 0.36 -23.95
C GLY A 352 3.83 -0.98 -23.62
N GLN A 353 4.56 -1.90 -22.99
CA GLN A 353 4.08 -3.12 -22.36
C GLN A 353 4.53 -3.06 -20.90
N SER A 354 3.65 -3.44 -19.99
CA SER A 354 4.05 -3.82 -18.64
C SER A 354 4.99 -5.01 -18.74
N ILE A 355 6.29 -4.75 -18.72
CA ILE A 355 7.21 -5.79 -18.30
C ILE A 355 7.10 -5.87 -16.78
N ASN A 356 6.52 -6.95 -16.31
CA ASN A 356 6.67 -7.38 -14.95
C ASN A 356 8.17 -7.65 -14.73
N ILE A 357 8.86 -6.70 -14.09
CA ILE A 357 10.28 -6.81 -13.77
C ILE A 357 10.54 -8.05 -12.89
N ALA A 358 9.56 -8.48 -12.09
CA ALA A 358 9.66 -9.75 -11.37
C ALA A 358 9.64 -10.95 -12.34
N GLN A 359 8.84 -10.93 -13.42
CA GLN A 359 8.92 -11.98 -14.45
C GLN A 359 10.21 -11.93 -15.27
N VAL A 360 10.78 -10.75 -15.54
CA VAL A 360 12.08 -10.63 -16.23
C VAL A 360 13.25 -10.96 -15.31
N SER A 361 13.17 -10.69 -14.00
CA SER A 361 14.13 -11.19 -13.02
C SER A 361 13.94 -12.68 -12.70
N LEU A 362 12.74 -13.23 -12.90
CA LEU A 362 12.44 -14.66 -12.82
C LEU A 362 12.88 -15.43 -14.07
N THR A 363 12.90 -14.79 -15.25
CA THR A 363 13.36 -15.43 -16.52
C THR A 363 14.83 -15.16 -16.83
N VAL A 364 15.39 -14.06 -16.34
CA VAL A 364 16.82 -13.73 -16.36
C VAL A 364 17.23 -13.45 -14.93
N ASP A 365 17.81 -14.45 -14.29
CA ASP A 365 18.37 -14.30 -12.96
C ASP A 365 19.63 -13.41 -13.05
N TYR A 366 19.40 -12.11 -12.89
CA TYR A 366 20.45 -11.10 -12.91
C TYR A 366 21.51 -11.37 -11.85
N GLN A 367 21.18 -11.99 -10.71
CA GLN A 367 22.17 -12.36 -9.70
C GLN A 367 23.08 -13.49 -10.21
N THR A 368 22.55 -14.49 -10.91
CA THR A 368 23.36 -15.56 -11.55
C THR A 368 24.16 -15.09 -12.76
N MET A 369 23.68 -14.09 -13.51
CA MET A 369 24.47 -13.42 -14.57
C MET A 369 25.50 -12.45 -14.02
N GLY A 370 25.55 -12.30 -12.70
CA GLY A 370 26.38 -11.35 -11.99
C GLY A 370 25.94 -9.94 -12.31
N TYR A 371 24.81 -9.48 -11.79
CA TYR A 371 24.43 -8.08 -11.75
C TYR A 371 23.88 -7.80 -10.35
N THR A 372 24.42 -6.79 -9.69
CA THR A 372 24.02 -6.25 -8.40
C THR A 372 23.33 -4.91 -8.58
N ALA A 373 22.27 -4.69 -7.81
CA ALA A 373 21.63 -3.40 -7.74
C ALA A 373 22.54 -2.42 -6.98
N LEU A 374 22.85 -1.27 -7.60
CA LEU A 374 23.56 -0.22 -6.90
C LEU A 374 22.59 0.40 -5.88
N ARG A 375 23.05 0.56 -4.63
CA ARG A 375 22.24 1.16 -3.55
C ARG A 375 22.12 2.66 -3.78
N LEU A 376 21.12 3.04 -4.56
CA LEU A 376 20.78 4.44 -4.79
C LEU A 376 20.08 5.05 -3.57
N PRO A 377 20.19 6.37 -3.38
CA PRO A 377 19.37 7.10 -2.41
C PRO A 377 17.88 6.80 -2.65
N PRO A 378 17.07 6.70 -1.58
CA PRO A 378 15.68 6.26 -1.67
C PRO A 378 14.82 7.16 -2.58
N GLU A 379 15.15 8.45 -2.70
CA GLU A 379 14.44 9.37 -3.61
C GLU A 379 14.55 8.96 -5.09
N VAL A 380 15.72 8.46 -5.50
CA VAL A 380 15.99 8.04 -6.90
C VAL A 380 15.67 6.55 -7.10
N ALA A 381 15.93 5.72 -6.09
CA ALA A 381 15.70 4.27 -6.12
C ALA A 381 14.22 3.89 -6.29
N ASN A 382 13.30 4.79 -5.94
CA ASN A 382 11.87 4.62 -6.14
C ASN A 382 11.45 4.70 -7.61
N GLU A 383 12.25 5.35 -8.46
CA GLU A 383 11.90 5.59 -9.86
C GLU A 383 12.79 4.81 -10.83
N ILE A 384 14.05 4.57 -10.44
CA ILE A 384 15.10 4.01 -11.30
C ILE A 384 15.91 2.97 -10.52
N LEU A 385 16.03 1.79 -11.12
CA LEU A 385 16.88 0.72 -10.66
C LEU A 385 18.12 0.66 -11.57
N PHE A 386 19.29 0.75 -10.95
CA PHE A 386 20.59 0.68 -11.63
C PHE A 386 21.24 -0.67 -11.32
N LEU A 387 21.60 -1.43 -12.36
CA LEU A 387 22.22 -2.75 -12.25
C LEU A 387 23.64 -2.73 -12.83
N THR A 388 24.61 -3.26 -12.08
CA THR A 388 26.04 -3.34 -12.43
C THR A 388 26.60 -4.74 -12.14
N THR A 389 27.62 -5.23 -12.83
CA THR A 389 28.20 -6.58 -12.55
C THR A 389 29.00 -6.64 -11.24
N PRO A 390 29.11 -7.80 -10.53
CA PRO A 390 29.51 -7.90 -9.13
C PRO A 390 31.03 -8.10 -8.98
N GLY A 391 31.73 -8.43 -10.07
CA GLY A 391 33.17 -8.67 -10.08
C GLY A 391 34.00 -7.39 -9.98
N ASP A 392 33.39 -6.23 -10.21
CA ASP A 392 34.06 -4.93 -10.34
C ASP A 392 33.27 -3.82 -9.62
N ALA A 393 32.67 -4.13 -8.47
CA ALA A 393 31.98 -3.12 -7.64
C ALA A 393 32.90 -1.93 -7.25
N ASP A 394 34.23 -2.14 -7.34
CA ASP A 394 35.27 -1.15 -7.03
C ASP A 394 35.75 -0.32 -8.25
N ASP A 395 35.30 -0.62 -9.48
CA ASP A 395 35.72 0.11 -10.68
C ASP A 395 34.57 0.36 -11.68
N PRO A 396 33.94 1.56 -11.67
CA PRO A 396 32.77 1.90 -12.49
C PRO A 396 33.05 2.06 -13.99
N ARG A 397 34.27 1.74 -14.45
CA ARG A 397 34.73 1.93 -15.82
C ARG A 397 34.64 0.69 -16.69
N ILE A 398 34.55 -0.50 -16.11
CA ILE A 398 34.95 -1.71 -16.83
C ILE A 398 33.87 -2.29 -17.74
N HIS A 399 32.53 -2.16 -17.52
CA HIS A 399 31.49 -2.25 -18.59
C HIS A 399 30.01 -2.26 -18.11
N ARG A 400 29.12 -1.85 -19.03
CA ARG A 400 27.66 -2.12 -19.22
C ARG A 400 26.72 -2.00 -18.02
N ASP A 401 26.16 -0.80 -17.85
CA ASP A 401 25.11 -0.49 -16.88
C ASP A 401 23.71 -0.71 -17.49
N ILE A 402 22.82 -1.39 -16.76
CA ILE A 402 21.40 -1.57 -17.15
C ILE A 402 20.53 -0.70 -16.25
N LEU A 403 19.69 0.14 -16.88
CA LEU A 403 18.73 1.02 -16.22
C LEU A 403 17.32 0.45 -16.36
N VAL A 404 16.61 0.32 -15.26
CA VAL A 404 15.23 -0.20 -15.23
C VAL A 404 14.33 0.81 -14.52
N PHE A 405 13.26 1.29 -15.17
CA PHE A 405 12.33 2.27 -14.61
C PHE A 405 11.20 1.57 -13.85
N LYS A 406 10.90 2.01 -12.64
CA LYS A 406 10.02 1.29 -11.68
C LYS A 406 8.54 1.72 -11.75
N GLN A 407 8.20 2.85 -12.36
CA GLN A 407 6.82 3.38 -12.40
C GLN A 407 6.02 2.91 -13.62
N VAL A 408 4.93 2.19 -13.36
CA VAL A 408 3.90 1.84 -14.35
C VAL A 408 2.71 2.80 -14.17
N PHE A 409 2.30 3.49 -15.24
CA PHE A 409 1.09 4.32 -15.21
C PHE A 409 -0.17 3.45 -15.21
N PRO A 410 -1.18 3.72 -14.34
CA PRO A 410 -2.40 2.92 -14.27
C PRO A 410 -3.38 3.12 -15.45
N ILE A 411 -3.17 4.11 -16.32
CA ILE A 411 -4.24 4.64 -17.20
C ILE A 411 -4.50 3.83 -18.48
N VAL A 412 -3.70 2.81 -18.81
CA VAL A 412 -3.95 2.00 -20.02
C VAL A 412 -4.10 0.52 -19.68
N GLN A 413 -5.13 0.19 -18.89
CA GLN A 413 -5.80 -1.12 -18.99
C GLN A 413 -6.85 -1.05 -20.11
N GLN A 414 -6.38 -0.92 -21.35
CA GLN A 414 -7.15 -1.36 -22.49
C GLN A 414 -6.22 -2.20 -23.34
N GLU A 415 -6.50 -3.50 -23.45
CA GLU A 415 -5.73 -4.45 -24.26
C GLU A 415 -5.51 -3.90 -25.68
N LEU A 416 -4.33 -3.34 -25.93
CA LEU A 416 -3.77 -3.26 -27.27
C LEU A 416 -2.91 -4.49 -27.45
N SER A 417 -3.54 -5.56 -27.92
CA SER A 417 -2.85 -6.72 -28.47
C SER A 417 -2.09 -6.28 -29.74
N PHE A 418 -0.83 -5.87 -29.56
CA PHE A 418 0.09 -5.73 -30.68
C PHE A 418 0.60 -7.12 -31.06
N SER A 419 -0.06 -7.78 -32.03
CA SER A 419 0.47 -9.00 -32.68
C SER A 419 1.57 -8.66 -33.71
N GLY A 420 2.39 -7.67 -33.42
CA GLY A 420 3.49 -7.24 -34.27
C GLY A 420 4.79 -7.39 -33.50
N THR A 421 5.59 -8.38 -33.86
CA THR A 421 6.99 -8.47 -33.45
C THR A 421 7.67 -7.15 -33.78
N CYS A 422 7.92 -6.32 -32.77
CA CYS A 422 8.72 -5.11 -32.95
C CYS A 422 10.16 -5.58 -33.21
N ARG A 423 10.55 -5.63 -34.50
CA ARG A 423 11.93 -5.89 -34.87
C ARG A 423 12.79 -4.80 -34.24
N ILE A 424 13.73 -5.23 -33.41
CA ILE A 424 14.83 -4.43 -32.89
C ILE A 424 15.38 -3.60 -34.06
N PRO A 425 15.42 -2.26 -33.99
CA PRO A 425 16.11 -1.47 -35.00
C PRO A 425 17.57 -1.93 -34.99
N SER A 426 18.04 -2.46 -36.10
CA SER A 426 19.38 -3.03 -36.24
C SER A 426 20.50 -1.97 -36.23
N GLU A 427 20.19 -0.71 -35.95
CA GLU A 427 21.15 0.37 -35.87
C GLU A 427 20.92 1.21 -34.60
N PRO A 428 21.95 1.43 -33.78
CA PRO A 428 21.86 2.31 -32.62
C PRO A 428 21.61 3.75 -33.08
N THR A 429 20.53 4.37 -32.61
CA THR A 429 20.30 5.80 -32.77
C THR A 429 21.31 6.55 -31.89
N TYR A 430 22.34 7.13 -32.51
CA TYR A 430 23.32 7.97 -31.81
C TYR A 430 22.68 9.31 -31.46
N LEU A 431 22.74 9.70 -30.18
CA LEU A 431 22.46 11.06 -29.74
C LEU A 431 23.69 11.91 -30.11
N ASP A 432 23.59 12.71 -31.18
CA ASP A 432 24.59 13.74 -31.47
C ASP A 432 24.37 14.90 -30.50
N VAL A 433 25.20 14.94 -29.45
CA VAL A 433 25.35 16.14 -28.61
C VAL A 433 26.86 16.29 -28.36
N GLU A 434 27.49 17.15 -29.18
CA GLU A 434 28.96 17.36 -29.21
C GLU A 434 29.58 17.80 -27.87
N ASP A 435 28.77 18.18 -26.87
CA ASP A 435 29.22 18.76 -25.60
C ASP A 435 28.98 17.90 -24.33
N ILE A 436 28.42 16.69 -24.43
CA ILE A 436 28.23 15.82 -23.24
C ILE A 436 29.36 14.79 -23.18
N ARG A 437 30.55 15.24 -22.78
CA ARG A 437 31.69 14.33 -22.55
C ARG A 437 31.67 13.80 -21.12
N LEU A 438 31.17 12.58 -20.93
CA LEU A 438 31.44 11.81 -19.71
C LEU A 438 32.93 11.44 -19.71
N HIS A 439 33.70 12.02 -18.79
CA HIS A 439 35.11 11.72 -18.65
C HIS A 439 35.30 10.26 -18.18
N ALA A 440 36.01 9.45 -18.96
CA ALA A 440 36.43 8.12 -18.52
C ALA A 440 37.58 8.26 -17.52
N ILE A 441 37.46 7.66 -16.33
CA ILE A 441 38.52 7.74 -15.31
C ILE A 441 39.73 6.88 -15.77
N PRO A 442 40.99 7.31 -15.63
CA PRO A 442 42.16 6.47 -15.95
C PRO A 442 42.39 5.39 -14.90
N SER A 443 42.70 4.14 -15.32
CA SER A 443 42.71 2.93 -14.47
C SER A 443 43.41 3.12 -13.11
N ARG A 444 42.96 2.42 -12.06
CA ARG A 444 43.52 2.54 -10.70
C ARG A 444 45.03 2.24 -10.65
N GLN A 445 45.53 1.48 -11.63
CA GLN A 445 46.96 1.21 -11.81
C GLN A 445 47.71 2.41 -12.41
N ASP A 446 47.09 3.16 -13.33
CA ASP A 446 47.65 4.36 -13.96
C ASP A 446 47.56 5.61 -13.08
N ALA A 447 46.68 5.62 -12.07
CA ALA A 447 46.49 6.73 -11.15
C ALA A 447 47.55 6.84 -10.03
N THR A 448 48.48 5.86 -9.94
CA THR A 448 49.51 5.82 -8.88
C THR A 448 50.55 6.93 -8.96
N THR A 449 50.56 7.74 -10.02
CA THR A 449 51.55 8.81 -10.21
C THR A 449 51.06 10.24 -9.94
N ALA A 450 49.82 10.49 -9.50
CA ALA A 450 49.43 11.85 -9.12
C ALA A 450 48.28 11.91 -8.10
N GLU A 451 48.62 12.49 -6.94
CA GLU A 451 47.75 13.22 -6.00
C GLU A 451 46.67 12.47 -5.19
N SER A 452 47.04 12.18 -3.93
CA SER A 452 46.19 11.99 -2.74
C SER A 452 45.16 10.83 -2.74
N PRO A 453 45.12 9.99 -1.69
CA PRO A 453 44.20 8.84 -1.60
C PRO A 453 42.70 9.17 -1.69
N GLY A 454 42.30 10.44 -1.52
CA GLY A 454 40.89 10.87 -1.57
C GLY A 454 40.40 11.38 -2.92
N GLY A 455 41.29 11.64 -3.89
CA GLY A 455 40.90 12.20 -5.20
C GLY A 455 40.14 11.20 -6.08
N TYR A 456 40.56 9.94 -6.05
CA TYR A 456 39.97 8.86 -6.85
C TYR A 456 38.54 8.52 -6.41
N GLU A 457 38.29 8.40 -5.09
CA GLU A 457 36.96 8.10 -4.55
C GLU A 457 35.95 9.21 -4.83
N LYS A 458 36.39 10.47 -4.75
CA LYS A 458 35.56 11.63 -5.09
C LYS A 458 35.18 11.67 -6.58
N LEU A 459 36.11 11.28 -7.45
CA LEU A 459 35.89 11.22 -8.90
C LEU A 459 34.92 10.09 -9.29
N VAL A 460 35.04 8.92 -8.65
CA VAL A 460 34.10 7.80 -8.80
C VAL A 460 32.70 8.16 -8.32
N HIS A 461 32.59 8.83 -7.18
CA HIS A 461 31.31 9.28 -6.64
C HIS A 461 30.62 10.29 -7.57
N ASN A 462 31.38 11.26 -8.11
CA ASN A 462 30.84 12.23 -9.05
C ASN A 462 30.32 11.57 -10.34
N GLN A 463 31.04 10.59 -10.90
CA GLN A 463 30.60 9.89 -12.10
C GLN A 463 29.32 9.05 -11.89
N ALA A 464 29.15 8.44 -10.71
CA ALA A 464 27.91 7.74 -10.36
C ALA A 464 26.71 8.70 -10.28
N LEU A 465 26.92 9.91 -9.74
CA LEU A 465 25.89 10.95 -9.68
C LEU A 465 25.51 11.48 -11.07
N GLU A 466 26.48 11.62 -11.99
CA GLU A 466 26.21 11.98 -13.39
C GLU A 466 25.36 10.92 -14.10
N LYS A 467 25.63 9.63 -13.87
CA LYS A 467 24.84 8.52 -14.41
C LYS A 467 23.40 8.54 -13.87
N VAL A 468 23.22 8.87 -12.59
CA VAL A 468 21.89 9.03 -11.99
C VAL A 468 21.12 10.15 -12.67
N ALA A 469 21.73 11.33 -12.82
CA ALA A 469 21.10 12.47 -13.51
C ALA A 469 20.69 12.12 -14.95
N PHE A 470 21.52 11.36 -15.67
CA PHE A 470 21.21 10.89 -17.02
C PHE A 470 20.00 9.96 -17.08
N SER A 471 19.94 9.03 -16.15
CA SER A 471 18.86 8.06 -16.05
C SER A 471 17.53 8.74 -15.73
N ASP A 472 17.56 9.71 -14.83
CA ASP A 472 16.40 10.48 -14.37
C ASP A 472 15.80 11.36 -15.48
N ALA A 473 16.66 12.03 -16.26
CA ALA A 473 16.21 12.80 -17.42
C ALA A 473 15.53 11.90 -18.48
N LEU A 474 16.06 10.68 -18.71
CA LEU A 474 15.44 9.71 -19.61
C LEU A 474 14.12 9.16 -19.07
N ALA A 475 14.04 8.85 -17.77
CA ALA A 475 12.80 8.41 -17.12
C ALA A 475 11.67 9.42 -17.37
N SER A 476 11.96 10.69 -17.11
CA SER A 476 11.04 11.80 -17.29
C SER A 476 10.51 11.88 -18.74
N SER A 477 11.38 11.67 -19.73
CA SER A 477 10.99 11.69 -21.15
C SER A 477 10.07 10.53 -21.54
N VAL A 478 10.32 9.33 -21.01
CA VAL A 478 9.48 8.15 -21.26
C VAL A 478 8.12 8.29 -20.56
N LYS A 479 8.11 8.75 -19.30
CA LYS A 479 6.87 9.02 -18.55
C LYS A 479 5.98 10.02 -19.29
N LEU A 480 6.58 11.12 -19.78
CA LEU A 480 5.87 12.10 -20.59
C LEU A 480 5.28 11.48 -21.87
N SER A 481 6.02 10.58 -22.53
CA SER A 481 5.52 9.88 -23.72
C SER A 481 4.28 9.04 -23.46
N LEU A 482 4.15 8.43 -22.27
CA LEU A 482 2.98 7.66 -21.88
C LEU A 482 1.77 8.56 -21.61
N LEU A 483 1.98 9.71 -20.97
CA LEU A 483 0.94 10.72 -20.77
C LEU A 483 0.47 11.32 -22.10
N GLU A 484 1.40 11.62 -23.03
CA GLU A 484 1.06 12.06 -24.39
C GLU A 484 0.18 11.04 -25.10
N THR A 485 0.53 9.74 -25.02
CA THR A 485 -0.25 8.67 -25.64
C THR A 485 -1.64 8.53 -25.01
N SER A 486 -1.72 8.66 -23.67
CA SER A 486 -2.99 8.60 -22.94
C SER A 486 -3.90 9.78 -23.28
N PHE A 487 -3.33 10.98 -23.41
CA PHE A 487 -4.04 12.16 -23.85
C PHE A 487 -4.55 12.02 -25.29
N ASP A 488 -3.70 11.55 -26.22
CA ASP A 488 -4.10 11.36 -27.61
C ASP A 488 -5.30 10.38 -27.72
N ALA A 489 -5.35 9.35 -26.88
CA ALA A 489 -6.49 8.43 -26.81
C ALA A 489 -7.80 9.12 -26.35
N VAL A 490 -7.73 10.02 -25.35
CA VAL A 490 -8.89 10.81 -24.91
C VAL A 490 -9.30 11.83 -25.96
N ALA A 491 -8.33 12.48 -26.60
CA ALA A 491 -8.57 13.47 -27.66
C ALA A 491 -9.31 12.85 -28.86
N VAL A 492 -8.92 11.63 -29.28
CA VAL A 492 -9.63 10.89 -30.35
C VAL A 492 -11.08 10.59 -29.96
N GLN A 493 -11.36 10.27 -28.69
CA GLN A 493 -12.73 10.02 -28.23
C GLN A 493 -13.61 11.28 -28.20
N MET A 494 -13.00 12.46 -28.10
CA MET A 494 -13.69 13.75 -28.13
C MET A 494 -13.92 14.29 -29.55
N GLN A 495 -13.17 13.81 -30.55
CA GLN A 495 -13.31 14.25 -31.94
C GLN A 495 -14.76 14.15 -32.49
N PRO A 496 -15.53 13.06 -32.25
CA PRO A 496 -16.91 12.98 -32.71
C PRO A 496 -17.84 14.04 -32.10
N TRP A 497 -17.48 14.60 -30.94
CA TRP A 497 -18.29 15.65 -30.30
C TRP A 497 -18.12 16.97 -31.04
N ILE A 498 -16.89 17.27 -31.48
CA ILE A 498 -16.56 18.46 -32.28
C ILE A 498 -17.28 18.38 -33.64
N GLU A 499 -17.23 17.22 -34.31
CA GLU A 499 -17.91 17.01 -35.59
C GLU A 499 -19.44 17.17 -35.47
N LYS A 500 -20.03 16.67 -34.38
CA LYS A 500 -21.45 16.86 -34.06
C LYS A 500 -21.81 18.32 -33.78
N MET A 501 -20.91 19.09 -33.17
CA MET A 501 -21.11 20.54 -32.98
C MET A 501 -21.05 21.30 -34.31
N GLN A 502 -20.15 20.91 -35.22
CA GLN A 502 -20.02 21.55 -36.54
C GLN A 502 -21.27 21.40 -37.43
N THR A 503 -21.99 20.29 -37.30
CA THR A 503 -23.22 20.07 -38.10
C THR A 503 -24.43 20.86 -37.62
N GLY A 504 -24.33 21.56 -36.47
CA GLY A 504 -25.38 22.46 -35.96
C GLY A 504 -26.70 21.80 -35.54
N LEU A 505 -26.84 20.49 -35.80
CA LEU A 505 -28.01 19.69 -35.46
C LEU A 505 -27.84 19.18 -34.03
N GLY A 506 -28.27 20.00 -33.07
CA GLY A 506 -28.13 19.80 -31.63
C GLY A 506 -28.29 18.35 -31.18
N VAL A 507 -27.14 17.69 -30.97
CA VAL A 507 -27.10 16.30 -30.53
C VAL A 507 -27.22 16.29 -29.01
N PHE A 508 -28.10 15.44 -28.49
CA PHE A 508 -28.23 15.21 -27.06
C PHE A 508 -26.95 14.57 -26.52
N PHE A 509 -26.07 15.37 -25.94
CA PHE A 509 -24.97 14.86 -25.12
C PHE A 509 -25.52 14.54 -23.73
N PRO A 510 -25.42 13.29 -23.25
CA PRO A 510 -25.77 13.00 -21.87
C PRO A 510 -24.80 13.73 -20.95
N VAL A 511 -25.35 14.47 -19.98
CA VAL A 511 -24.59 15.26 -18.99
C VAL A 511 -23.51 14.40 -18.31
N SER A 512 -23.84 13.15 -17.98
CA SER A 512 -22.91 12.18 -17.38
C SER A 512 -21.69 11.88 -18.25
N ALA A 513 -21.83 11.82 -19.58
CA ALA A 513 -20.70 11.54 -20.46
C ALA A 513 -19.73 12.72 -20.54
N VAL A 514 -20.25 13.95 -20.57
CA VAL A 514 -19.43 15.17 -20.55
C VAL A 514 -18.66 15.25 -19.23
N PHE A 515 -19.33 15.09 -18.09
CA PHE A 515 -18.68 15.08 -16.78
C PHE A 515 -17.62 13.98 -16.63
N ARG A 516 -17.86 12.77 -17.15
CA ARG A 516 -16.86 11.69 -17.12
C ARG A 516 -15.60 12.07 -17.89
N LYS A 517 -15.74 12.68 -19.08
CA LYS A 517 -14.59 13.14 -19.87
C LYS A 517 -13.89 14.33 -19.24
N THR A 518 -14.62 15.24 -18.62
CA THR A 518 -14.04 16.30 -17.79
C THR A 518 -13.18 15.69 -16.68
N GLY A 519 -13.68 14.68 -15.96
CA GLY A 519 -12.93 13.94 -14.95
C GLY A 519 -11.65 13.29 -15.49
N GLU A 520 -11.73 12.55 -16.60
CA GLU A 520 -10.56 11.92 -17.25
C GLU A 520 -9.48 12.95 -17.63
N LEU A 521 -9.87 14.09 -18.21
CA LEU A 521 -8.94 15.18 -18.55
C LEU A 521 -8.31 15.80 -17.30
N PHE A 522 -9.09 16.00 -16.23
CA PHE A 522 -8.56 16.49 -14.95
C PHE A 522 -7.59 15.51 -14.31
N THR A 523 -7.80 14.20 -14.43
CA THR A 523 -6.85 13.18 -13.99
C THR A 523 -5.53 13.31 -14.77
N LEU A 524 -5.58 13.41 -16.10
CA LEU A 524 -4.36 13.62 -16.90
C LEU A 524 -3.64 14.92 -16.52
N ARG A 525 -4.39 16.00 -16.27
CA ARG A 525 -3.84 17.29 -15.83
C ARG A 525 -3.20 17.20 -14.44
N HIS A 526 -3.83 16.47 -13.53
CA HIS A 526 -3.31 16.21 -12.19
C HIS A 526 -2.02 15.39 -12.28
N LEU A 527 -1.99 14.34 -13.09
CA LEU A 527 -0.81 13.51 -13.24
C LEU A 527 0.36 14.27 -13.84
N LEU A 528 0.11 15.08 -14.88
CA LEU A 528 1.13 15.88 -15.54
C LEU A 528 1.75 16.94 -14.62
N ASN A 529 0.95 17.58 -13.76
CA ASN A 529 1.39 18.74 -12.98
C ASN A 529 1.73 18.44 -11.52
N ILE A 530 1.11 17.43 -10.90
CA ILE A 530 1.26 17.16 -9.45
C ILE A 530 1.94 15.82 -9.19
N SER A 531 1.60 14.77 -9.95
CA SER A 531 2.04 13.42 -9.57
C SER A 531 3.37 12.99 -10.16
N THR A 532 3.88 13.66 -11.19
CA THR A 532 5.00 13.10 -11.98
C THR A 532 6.34 13.81 -11.82
N THR A 533 6.44 14.94 -11.09
CA THR A 533 7.71 15.70 -10.89
C THR A 533 8.50 15.91 -12.20
N ILE A 534 7.84 15.87 -13.37
CA ILE A 534 8.50 15.94 -14.68
C ILE A 534 9.03 17.36 -14.91
N SER A 535 8.27 18.36 -14.45
CA SER A 535 8.58 19.78 -14.67
C SER A 535 9.53 20.37 -13.63
N GLU A 536 9.60 19.80 -12.44
CA GLU A 536 10.45 20.32 -11.36
C GLU A 536 11.78 19.57 -11.30
N THR A 537 12.79 20.23 -10.76
CA THR A 537 14.05 19.58 -10.36
C THR A 537 13.86 18.93 -9.00
N PRO A 538 14.10 17.61 -8.88
CA PRO A 538 14.07 16.94 -7.58
C PRO A 538 15.01 17.62 -6.55
N ASP A 539 14.56 17.68 -5.30
CA ASP A 539 15.30 18.28 -4.16
C ASP A 539 16.72 17.72 -4.01
N PHE A 540 16.93 16.47 -4.44
CA PHE A 540 18.23 15.79 -4.48
C PHE A 540 19.33 16.59 -5.18
N TYR A 541 18.98 17.41 -6.17
CA TYR A 541 19.94 18.20 -6.94
C TYR A 541 20.22 19.58 -6.33
N TRP A 542 19.42 20.07 -5.37
CA TRP A 542 19.56 21.43 -4.81
C TRP A 542 20.89 21.66 -4.10
N ASP A 543 21.42 20.63 -3.44
CA ASP A 543 22.72 20.71 -2.77
C ASP A 543 23.91 20.51 -3.74
N ARG A 544 23.65 20.26 -5.03
CA ARG A 544 24.65 19.82 -6.03
C ARG A 544 24.52 20.54 -7.38
N PRO A 545 25.05 21.78 -7.51
CA PRO A 545 24.83 22.62 -8.69
C PRO A 545 25.42 22.07 -10.00
N GLU A 546 26.50 21.28 -9.94
CA GLU A 546 27.12 20.69 -11.14
C GLU A 546 26.25 19.58 -11.76
N VAL A 547 25.67 18.72 -10.92
CA VAL A 547 24.79 17.62 -11.33
C VAL A 547 23.42 18.16 -11.77
N GLU A 548 22.92 19.18 -11.08
CA GLU A 548 21.71 19.90 -11.48
C GLU A 548 21.83 20.49 -12.89
N LYS A 549 22.96 21.15 -13.18
CA LYS A 549 23.22 21.72 -14.52
C LYS A 549 23.25 20.65 -15.61
N LEU A 550 23.85 19.49 -15.33
CA LEU A 550 23.85 18.35 -16.25
C LEU A 550 22.44 17.82 -16.49
N PHE A 551 21.66 17.60 -15.43
CA PHE A 551 20.27 17.17 -15.52
C PHE A 551 19.40 18.12 -16.35
N GLN A 552 19.57 19.43 -16.14
CA GLN A 552 18.84 20.46 -16.89
C GLN A 552 19.22 20.49 -18.37
N ASN A 553 20.51 20.38 -18.69
CA ASN A 553 20.99 20.27 -20.06
C ASN A 553 20.39 19.04 -20.76
N LEU A 554 20.28 17.91 -20.05
CA LEU A 554 19.69 16.68 -20.58
C LEU A 554 18.18 16.79 -20.78
N LYS A 555 17.44 17.39 -19.83
CA LYS A 555 16.01 17.71 -20.00
C LYS A 555 15.77 18.64 -21.20
N SER A 556 16.69 19.58 -21.44
CA SER A 556 16.67 20.46 -22.61
C SER A 556 16.92 19.68 -23.91
N ALA A 557 17.96 18.84 -23.95
CA ALA A 557 18.27 17.99 -25.11
C ALA A 557 17.12 17.03 -25.47
N LEU A 558 16.47 16.45 -24.46
CA LEU A 558 15.28 15.59 -24.63
C LEU A 558 13.98 16.37 -24.84
N SER A 559 14.04 17.71 -24.86
CA SER A 559 12.92 18.64 -25.06
C SER A 559 11.73 18.40 -24.11
N VAL A 560 12.00 17.91 -22.89
CA VAL A 560 10.97 17.50 -21.92
C VAL A 560 10.06 18.68 -21.58
N GLN A 561 10.64 19.85 -21.27
CA GLN A 561 9.86 21.02 -20.91
C GLN A 561 8.96 21.52 -22.05
N SER A 562 9.48 21.53 -23.29
CA SER A 562 8.72 21.97 -24.46
C SER A 562 7.53 21.03 -24.71
N ARG A 563 7.76 19.71 -24.65
CA ARG A 563 6.73 18.69 -24.82
C ARG A 563 5.67 18.76 -23.73
N THR A 564 6.06 18.95 -22.47
CA THR A 564 5.13 19.17 -21.34
C THR A 564 4.25 20.40 -21.58
N ASN A 565 4.82 21.51 -22.05
CA ASN A 565 4.06 22.72 -22.35
C ASN A 565 3.06 22.51 -23.48
N ILE A 566 3.46 21.80 -24.54
CA ILE A 566 2.56 21.45 -25.67
C ILE A 566 1.42 20.56 -25.17
N LEU A 567 1.70 19.54 -24.38
CA LEU A 567 0.68 18.65 -23.82
C LEU A 567 -0.28 19.42 -22.91
N ASN A 568 0.22 20.28 -22.02
CA ASN A 568 -0.60 21.16 -21.19
C ASN A 568 -1.51 22.08 -22.04
N SER A 569 -0.99 22.67 -23.12
CA SER A 569 -1.79 23.50 -24.03
C SER A 569 -2.90 22.70 -24.72
N LYS A 570 -2.60 21.49 -25.19
CA LYS A 570 -3.60 20.61 -25.81
C LYS A 570 -4.67 20.19 -24.80
N LEU A 571 -4.26 19.88 -23.58
CA LEU A 571 -5.16 19.48 -22.49
C LEU A 571 -6.10 20.63 -22.11
N ASN A 572 -5.58 21.85 -21.97
CA ASN A 572 -6.41 23.04 -21.73
C ASN A 572 -7.47 23.23 -22.82
N THR A 573 -7.10 23.05 -24.09
CA THR A 573 -8.06 23.16 -25.22
C THR A 573 -9.21 22.14 -25.09
N CYS A 574 -8.90 20.90 -24.69
CA CYS A 574 -9.94 19.89 -24.46
C CYS A 574 -10.80 20.21 -23.23
N CYS A 575 -10.22 20.74 -22.15
CA CYS A 575 -10.97 21.18 -20.97
C CYS A 575 -11.95 22.31 -21.33
N GLU A 576 -11.50 23.33 -22.07
CA GLU A 576 -12.34 24.43 -22.56
C GLU A 576 -13.52 23.91 -23.39
N LEU A 577 -13.30 22.91 -24.24
CA LEU A 577 -14.38 22.28 -25.01
C LEU A 577 -15.42 21.63 -24.08
N THR A 578 -14.99 20.91 -23.04
CA THR A 578 -15.93 20.29 -22.09
C THR A 578 -16.69 21.32 -21.25
N GLU A 579 -16.07 22.46 -20.95
CA GLU A 579 -16.71 23.57 -20.23
C GLU A 579 -17.82 24.21 -21.09
N ILE A 580 -17.52 24.50 -22.36
CA ILE A 580 -18.51 25.03 -23.31
C ILE A 580 -19.72 24.07 -23.44
N LEU A 581 -19.45 22.77 -23.54
CA LEU A 581 -20.50 21.74 -23.61
C LEU A 581 -21.35 21.71 -22.34
N THR A 582 -20.74 21.83 -21.17
CA THR A 582 -21.43 21.84 -19.88
C THR A 582 -22.34 23.06 -19.77
N ASN A 583 -21.84 24.26 -20.09
CA ASN A 583 -22.61 25.51 -20.08
C ASN A 583 -23.81 25.46 -21.06
N HIS A 584 -23.64 24.86 -22.24
CA HIS A 584 -24.74 24.69 -23.18
C HIS A 584 -25.83 23.74 -22.67
N LEU A 585 -25.45 22.65 -21.98
CA LEU A 585 -26.39 21.71 -21.38
C LEU A 585 -27.19 22.35 -20.23
N GLU A 586 -26.56 23.17 -19.40
CA GLU A 586 -27.22 23.93 -18.34
C GLU A 586 -28.25 24.93 -18.89
N ALA A 587 -27.88 25.68 -19.94
CA ALA A 587 -28.80 26.61 -20.60
C ALA A 587 -30.04 25.89 -21.17
N ARG A 588 -29.85 24.69 -21.74
CA ARG A 588 -30.98 23.87 -22.24
C ARG A 588 -31.86 23.36 -21.11
N HIS A 589 -31.28 22.95 -19.98
CA HIS A 589 -32.07 22.52 -18.82
C HIS A 589 -32.93 23.67 -18.27
N SER A 590 -32.34 24.87 -18.16
CA SER A 590 -33.05 26.09 -17.77
C SER A 590 -34.22 26.40 -18.72
N SER A 591 -33.99 26.36 -20.04
CA SER A 591 -35.04 26.59 -21.04
C SER A 591 -36.15 25.54 -21.00
N ARG A 592 -35.85 24.27 -20.68
CA ARG A 592 -36.89 23.23 -20.50
C ARG A 592 -37.75 23.48 -19.28
N LEU A 593 -37.16 23.95 -18.17
CA LEU A 593 -37.91 24.35 -16.98
C LEU A 593 -38.81 25.54 -17.29
N GLU A 594 -38.31 26.53 -18.03
CA GLU A 594 -39.09 27.68 -18.47
C GLU A 594 -40.29 27.25 -19.34
N TRP A 595 -40.08 26.39 -20.33
CA TRP A 595 -41.16 25.84 -21.14
C TRP A 595 -42.18 25.03 -20.33
N MET A 596 -41.73 24.26 -19.35
CA MET A 596 -42.64 23.53 -18.45
C MET A 596 -43.52 24.51 -17.65
N ILE A 597 -42.95 25.60 -17.14
CA ILE A 597 -43.70 26.65 -16.44
C ILE A 597 -44.72 27.31 -17.37
N ILE A 598 -44.35 27.66 -18.61
CA ILE A 598 -45.26 28.25 -19.60
C ILE A 598 -46.43 27.31 -19.90
N VAL A 599 -46.17 26.01 -20.08
CA VAL A 599 -47.22 25.00 -20.34
C VAL A 599 -48.15 24.83 -19.14
N LEU A 600 -47.62 24.82 -17.91
CA LEU A 600 -48.43 24.75 -16.69
C LEU A 600 -49.37 25.95 -16.56
N ILE A 601 -48.88 27.16 -16.84
CA ILE A 601 -49.71 28.38 -16.84
C ILE A 601 -50.78 28.28 -17.94
N LEU A 602 -50.44 27.78 -19.14
CA LEU A 602 -51.40 27.63 -20.24
C LEU A 602 -52.55 26.67 -19.88
N VAL A 603 -52.23 25.54 -19.23
CA VAL A 603 -53.23 24.56 -18.79
C VAL A 603 -54.18 25.17 -17.75
N GLU A 604 -53.65 25.92 -16.79
CA GLU A 604 -54.45 26.64 -15.79
C GLU A 604 -55.42 27.62 -16.45
N VAL A 605 -54.94 28.40 -17.43
CA VAL A 605 -55.77 29.34 -18.19
C VAL A 605 -56.89 28.61 -18.94
N ILE A 606 -56.61 27.45 -19.55
CA ILE A 606 -57.63 26.65 -20.25
C ILE A 606 -58.72 26.17 -19.30
N PHE A 607 -58.37 25.69 -18.11
CA PHE A 607 -59.35 25.28 -17.10
C PHE A 607 -60.23 26.45 -16.65
N GLU A 608 -59.64 27.62 -16.42
CA GLU A 608 -60.40 28.81 -16.04
C GLU A 608 -61.35 29.27 -17.17
N PHE A 609 -60.93 29.16 -18.43
CA PHE A 609 -61.80 29.44 -19.58
C PHE A 609 -62.96 28.44 -19.70
N GLN A 610 -62.72 27.14 -19.49
CA GLN A 610 -63.78 26.13 -19.47
C GLN A 610 -64.79 26.42 -18.35
N HIS A 611 -64.28 26.72 -17.15
CA HIS A 611 -65.12 27.03 -16.00
C HIS A 611 -65.96 28.30 -16.21
N HIS A 612 -65.40 29.33 -16.85
CA HIS A 612 -66.14 30.54 -17.23
C HIS A 612 -67.24 30.24 -18.25
N TYR A 613 -66.96 29.41 -19.25
CA TYR A 613 -67.93 29.03 -20.29
C TYR A 613 -69.11 28.23 -19.69
N GLU A 614 -68.84 27.26 -18.82
CA GLU A 614 -69.87 26.53 -18.09
C GLU A 614 -70.74 27.48 -17.27
N ARG A 615 -70.13 28.43 -16.56
CA ARG A 615 -70.85 29.41 -15.75
C ARG A 615 -71.78 30.30 -16.59
N LYS A 616 -71.36 30.70 -17.79
CA LYS A 616 -72.21 31.44 -18.75
C LYS A 616 -73.38 30.61 -19.28
N LYS A 617 -73.12 29.35 -19.66
CA LYS A 617 -74.17 28.43 -20.12
C LYS A 617 -75.25 28.23 -19.05
N TRP A 618 -74.85 28.08 -17.79
CA TRP A 618 -75.77 27.97 -16.66
C TRP A 618 -76.59 29.25 -16.40
N SER A 619 -76.06 30.43 -16.70
CA SER A 619 -76.85 31.67 -16.62
C SER A 619 -77.89 31.79 -17.74
N GLU A 620 -77.55 31.37 -18.97
CA GLU A 620 -78.47 31.38 -20.11
C GLU A 620 -79.61 30.36 -19.93
N GLU A 621 -79.33 29.16 -19.40
CA GLU A 621 -80.36 28.15 -19.08
C GLU A 621 -81.33 28.61 -17.97
N LYS A 622 -80.86 29.44 -17.02
CA LYS A 622 -81.71 30.02 -15.96
C LYS A 622 -82.62 31.14 -16.45
N GLU A 623 -82.19 31.94 -17.43
CA GLU A 623 -83.05 32.95 -18.04
C GLU A 623 -84.17 32.31 -18.88
N CYS A 624 -83.89 31.18 -19.56
CA CYS A 624 -84.89 30.45 -20.36
C CYS A 624 -85.95 29.70 -19.54
N SER A 625 -85.70 29.41 -18.25
CA SER A 625 -86.68 28.76 -17.36
C SER A 625 -87.57 29.73 -16.57
N ASN A 626 -87.31 31.04 -16.66
CA ASN A 626 -88.08 32.10 -15.98
C ASN A 626 -89.00 32.91 -16.91
N THR A 627 -89.11 32.51 -18.18
CA THR A 627 -90.14 32.95 -19.15
C THR A 627 -91.12 31.82 -19.40
#